data_AF-A0A1I5FUL0-F1
#
_entry.id   AF-A0A1I5FUL0-F1
#
_cell.length_a   1.000
_cell.length_b   1.000
_cell.length_c   1.000
_cell.angle_alpha   90.00
_cell.angle_beta   90.00
_cell.angle_gamma   90.00
#
_symmetry.space_group_name_H-M   'P 1'
#
loop_
_entity.id
_entity.type
_entity.pdbx_description
1 polymer ?
#
loop_
_entity_poly.entity_id
_entity_poly.type
_entity_poly.pdbx_seq_one_letter_code
_entity_poly.pdbx_strand_id
1 'polypeptide(L)'
;MFRFGSGYSVLAAAAISLTMLGAPAKADGLTKDLYRARVVDFCLYDRWPKAKDGETDGILSACKCAAKEFVDSLEGKDLERALKSGKPGWGQKRTILSNYASCNK
;
A
#
# COMPACT_ATOMS: atom_id res chain seq x y z
N MET A 1 -45.96 -27.85 -30.77
CA MET A 1 -46.28 -27.85 -29.32
C MET A 1 -45.85 -29.19 -28.74
N PHE A 2 -44.84 -29.20 -27.87
CA PHE A 2 -44.54 -30.31 -26.96
C PHE A 2 -44.09 -29.70 -25.63
N ARG A 3 -44.83 -30.02 -24.56
CA ARG A 3 -44.50 -29.74 -23.15
C ARG A 3 -43.98 -31.03 -22.51
N PHE A 4 -42.96 -30.91 -21.68
CA PHE A 4 -42.83 -31.43 -20.29
C PHE A 4 -41.39 -31.83 -19.94
N GLY A 5 -41.04 -31.58 -18.68
CA GLY A 5 -39.82 -32.06 -17.99
C GLY A 5 -39.00 -30.89 -17.47
N SER A 6 -39.39 -30.23 -16.38
CA SER A 6 -39.10 -30.65 -15.00
C SER A 6 -37.66 -31.09 -14.81
N GLY A 7 -36.85 -30.19 -14.27
CA GLY A 7 -35.46 -30.44 -13.94
C GLY A 7 -34.97 -29.35 -13.00
N TYR A 8 -35.56 -29.28 -11.80
CA TYR A 8 -35.04 -28.50 -10.69
C TYR A 8 -33.61 -28.95 -10.40
N SER A 9 -32.63 -28.25 -10.94
CA SER A 9 -31.26 -28.34 -10.45
C SER A 9 -31.15 -27.42 -9.25
N VAL A 10 -31.47 -27.98 -8.09
CA VAL A 10 -31.17 -27.41 -6.78
C VAL A 10 -29.65 -27.32 -6.70
N LEU A 11 -29.09 -26.17 -7.03
CA LEU A 11 -27.70 -25.85 -6.75
C LEU A 11 -27.58 -25.72 -5.23
N ALA A 12 -27.10 -26.81 -4.63
CA ALA A 12 -26.82 -26.93 -3.22
C ALA A 12 -25.94 -25.76 -2.75
N ALA A 13 -26.46 -25.03 -1.77
CA ALA A 13 -25.72 -24.02 -1.03
C ALA A 13 -24.54 -24.70 -0.33
N ALA A 14 -23.34 -24.56 -0.91
CA ALA A 14 -22.09 -24.80 -0.20
C ALA A 14 -21.91 -23.66 0.80
N ALA A 15 -22.54 -23.80 1.97
CA ALA A 15 -22.23 -22.99 3.14
C ALA A 15 -20.80 -23.32 3.54
N ILE A 16 -19.85 -22.49 3.08
CA ILE A 16 -18.48 -22.52 3.58
C ILE A 16 -18.56 -22.05 5.02
N SER A 17 -18.59 -23.01 5.94
CA SER A 17 -18.40 -22.79 7.37
C SER A 17 -16.99 -22.27 7.60
N LEU A 18 -16.80 -20.95 7.45
CA LEU A 18 -15.66 -20.21 7.99
C LEU A 18 -15.82 -20.09 9.51
N THR A 19 -15.87 -21.23 10.20
CA THR A 19 -15.63 -21.30 11.64
C THR A 19 -14.18 -21.72 11.85
N MET A 20 -13.28 -20.80 11.59
CA MET A 20 -11.88 -20.89 12.02
C MET A 20 -11.52 -19.56 12.65
N LEU A 21 -11.56 -19.58 13.97
CA LEU A 21 -10.81 -18.74 14.90
C LEU A 21 -10.79 -17.25 14.59
N GLY A 22 -11.61 -16.52 15.36
CA GLY A 22 -11.27 -15.18 15.79
C GLY A 22 -9.93 -15.20 16.52
N ALA A 23 -8.83 -15.10 15.78
CA ALA A 23 -7.74 -14.27 16.23
C ALA A 23 -8.31 -12.84 16.19
N PRO A 24 -8.29 -12.08 17.30
CA PRO A 24 -8.40 -10.65 17.12
C PRO A 24 -7.21 -10.31 16.22
N ALA A 25 -7.46 -9.91 14.98
CA ALA A 25 -6.49 -9.16 14.23
C ALA A 25 -6.33 -7.82 14.96
N LYS A 26 -5.67 -7.85 16.13
CA LYS A 26 -4.90 -6.73 16.59
C LYS A 26 -3.90 -6.53 15.46
N ALA A 27 -4.26 -5.66 14.53
CA ALA A 27 -3.29 -4.98 13.71
C ALA A 27 -2.45 -4.15 14.70
N ASP A 28 -1.57 -4.83 15.43
CA ASP A 28 -0.45 -4.22 16.11
C ASP A 28 0.24 -3.38 15.03
N GLY A 29 0.46 -2.11 15.34
CA GLY A 29 0.60 -1.03 14.36
C GLY A 29 1.50 -1.33 13.15
N LEU A 30 1.31 -0.56 12.08
CA LEU A 30 2.07 -0.70 10.85
C LEU A 30 3.58 -0.81 11.16
N THR A 31 4.27 -1.83 10.65
CA THR A 31 5.72 -1.96 10.86
C THR A 31 6.47 -0.86 10.10
N LYS A 32 7.73 -0.59 10.49
CA LYS A 32 8.58 0.39 9.79
C LYS A 32 8.71 0.07 8.29
N ASP A 33 8.80 -1.21 7.93
CA ASP A 33 8.90 -1.64 6.53
C ASP A 33 7.58 -1.48 5.77
N LEU A 34 6.45 -1.80 6.40
CA LEU A 34 5.13 -1.55 5.80
C LEU A 34 4.87 -0.05 5.61
N TYR A 35 5.30 0.79 6.56
CA TYR A 35 5.23 2.24 6.41
C TYR A 35 6.13 2.74 5.28
N ARG A 36 7.35 2.19 5.16
CA ARG A 36 8.25 2.49 4.04
C ARG A 36 7.61 2.13 2.70
N ALA A 37 6.93 0.99 2.60
CA ALA A 37 6.19 0.63 1.39
C ALA A 37 5.09 1.67 1.05
N ARG A 38 4.33 2.16 2.05
CA ARG A 38 3.35 3.24 1.85
C ARG A 38 3.96 4.55 1.39
N VAL A 39 5.17 4.86 1.85
CA VAL A 39 5.92 6.03 1.40
C VAL A 39 6.35 5.87 -0.07
N VAL A 40 6.79 4.67 -0.47
CA VAL A 40 7.09 4.33 -1.87
C VAL A 40 5.83 4.50 -2.73
N ASP A 41 4.70 3.93 -2.32
CA ASP A 41 3.41 4.05 -3.04
C ASP A 41 3.04 5.52 -3.29
N PHE A 42 3.16 6.36 -2.27
CA PHE A 42 2.90 7.79 -2.40
C PHE A 42 3.84 8.45 -3.42
N CYS A 43 5.14 8.17 -3.35
CA CYS A 43 6.12 8.73 -4.27
C CYS A 43 5.84 8.31 -5.71
N LEU A 44 5.53 7.04 -5.95
CA LEU A 44 5.12 6.54 -7.25
C LEU A 44 3.86 7.24 -7.75
N TYR A 45 2.84 7.35 -6.90
CA TYR A 45 1.58 8.01 -7.25
C TYR A 45 1.79 9.49 -7.67
N ASP A 46 2.73 10.19 -7.05
CA ASP A 46 3.04 11.58 -7.42
C ASP A 46 3.90 11.69 -8.69
N ARG A 47 4.89 10.80 -8.86
CA ARG A 47 5.92 10.92 -9.89
C ARG A 47 5.56 10.25 -11.21
N TRP A 48 4.88 9.11 -11.16
CA TRP A 48 4.52 8.33 -12.34
C TRP A 48 3.68 9.12 -13.37
N PRO A 49 2.66 9.90 -12.97
CA PRO A 49 1.88 10.70 -13.92
C PRO A 49 2.64 11.88 -14.54
N LYS A 50 3.81 12.22 -14.00
CA LYS A 50 4.66 13.34 -14.44
C LYS A 50 5.85 12.89 -15.29
N ALA A 51 6.03 11.57 -15.42
CA ALA A 51 7.09 10.97 -16.21
C ALA A 51 6.85 11.22 -17.69
N LYS A 52 7.90 11.58 -18.43
CA LYS A 52 7.87 11.53 -19.90
C LYS A 52 8.17 10.12 -20.38
N ASP A 53 7.92 9.87 -21.66
CA ASP A 53 8.24 8.58 -22.29
C ASP A 53 9.71 8.21 -22.06
N GLY A 54 9.93 7.03 -21.47
CA GLY A 54 11.26 6.52 -21.12
C GLY A 54 11.83 6.96 -19.76
N GLU A 55 11.15 7.85 -19.03
CA GLU A 55 11.61 8.29 -17.69
C GLU A 55 11.10 7.37 -16.55
N THR A 56 10.26 6.39 -16.84
CA THR A 56 9.65 5.50 -15.84
C THR A 56 10.64 4.55 -15.16
N ASP A 57 11.71 4.19 -15.86
CA ASP A 57 12.64 3.12 -15.44
C ASP A 57 13.46 3.50 -14.20
N GLY A 58 13.63 4.80 -13.92
CA GLY A 58 14.33 5.31 -12.73
C GLY A 58 13.42 5.60 -11.53
N ILE A 59 12.12 5.80 -11.75
CA ILE A 59 11.19 6.35 -10.74
C ILE A 59 11.07 5.41 -9.54
N LEU A 60 10.93 4.10 -9.78
CA LEU A 60 10.80 3.14 -8.70
C LEU A 60 12.05 3.10 -7.81
N SER A 61 13.24 3.14 -8.41
CA SER A 61 14.50 3.14 -7.67
C SER A 61 14.65 4.41 -6.83
N ALA A 62 14.42 5.57 -7.44
CA ALA A 62 14.47 6.85 -6.75
C ALA A 62 13.43 6.96 -5.62
N CYS A 63 12.22 6.45 -5.82
CA CYS A 63 11.19 6.41 -4.77
C CYS A 63 11.55 5.46 -3.62
N LYS A 64 12.19 4.30 -3.89
CA LYS A 64 12.70 3.40 -2.84
C LYS A 64 13.81 4.08 -2.02
N CYS A 65 14.73 4.78 -2.68
CA CYS A 65 15.77 5.56 -2.03
C CYS A 65 15.17 6.66 -1.14
N ALA A 66 14.25 7.47 -1.68
CA ALA A 66 13.60 8.55 -0.94
C ALA A 66 12.80 8.04 0.27
N ALA A 67 12.06 6.94 0.09
CA ALA A 67 11.30 6.31 1.15
C ALA A 67 12.20 5.76 2.26
N LYS A 68 13.33 5.15 1.90
CA LYS A 68 14.32 4.67 2.85
C LYS A 68 14.88 5.82 3.68
N GLU A 69 15.37 6.87 3.01
CA GLU A 69 15.95 8.05 3.67
C GLU A 69 14.95 8.72 4.62
N PHE A 70 13.71 8.92 4.16
CA PHE A 70 12.67 9.53 4.98
C PHE A 70 12.34 8.67 6.21
N VAL A 71 12.07 7.37 6.04
CA VAL A 71 11.68 6.49 7.15
C VAL A 71 12.85 6.23 8.10
N ASP A 72 14.08 6.23 7.62
CA ASP A 72 15.27 6.10 8.46
C ASP A 72 15.53 7.36 9.29
N SER A 73 15.11 8.54 8.83
CA SER A 73 15.14 9.80 9.60
C SER A 73 14.06 9.92 10.67
N LEU A 74 13.04 9.04 10.69
CA LEU A 74 11.98 9.06 11.69
C LEU A 74 12.43 8.31 12.94
N GLU A 75 12.34 8.99 14.09
CA GLU A 75 12.68 8.44 15.39
C GLU A 75 11.61 8.76 16.45
N GLY A 76 11.62 7.98 17.53
CA GLY A 76 10.77 8.20 18.71
C GLY A 76 9.30 8.47 18.37
N LYS A 77 8.78 9.59 18.88
CA LYS A 77 7.37 9.97 18.75
C LYS A 77 6.92 10.23 17.31
N ASP A 78 7.82 10.65 16.44
CA ASP A 78 7.48 10.91 15.04
C ASP A 78 7.33 9.62 14.26
N LEU A 79 8.18 8.63 14.54
CA LEU A 79 8.00 7.27 14.03
C LEU A 79 6.69 6.67 14.54
N GLU A 80 6.43 6.69 15.85
CA GLU A 80 5.18 6.16 16.42
C GLU A 80 3.93 6.80 15.80
N ARG A 81 3.94 8.14 15.62
CA ARG A 81 2.85 8.87 14.98
C ARG A 81 2.67 8.45 13.53
N ALA A 82 3.76 8.27 12.79
CA ALA A 82 3.74 7.84 11.40
C ALA A 82 3.21 6.41 11.25
N LEU A 83 3.64 5.48 12.12
CA LEU A 83 3.15 4.11 12.13
C LEU A 83 1.66 4.05 12.50
N LYS A 84 1.21 4.91 13.43
CA LYS A 84 -0.20 5.02 13.82
C LYS A 84 -1.08 5.64 12.73
N SER A 85 -0.60 6.63 11.99
CA SER A 85 -1.35 7.24 10.89
C SER A 85 -1.46 6.33 9.68
N GLY A 86 -0.45 5.48 9.47
CA GLY A 86 -0.33 4.56 8.34
C GLY A 86 -0.14 5.23 6.98
N LYS A 87 -0.03 6.56 6.93
CA LYS A 87 0.18 7.34 5.71
C LYS A 87 1.01 8.61 5.94
N PRO A 88 1.78 9.07 4.95
CA PRO A 88 2.52 10.33 5.06
C PRO A 88 1.59 11.53 5.21
N GLY A 89 1.83 12.35 6.23
CA GLY A 89 1.19 13.66 6.39
C GLY A 89 1.67 14.67 5.35
N TRP A 90 1.00 15.81 5.23
CA TRP A 90 1.30 16.80 4.18
C TRP A 90 2.74 17.33 4.24
N GLY A 91 3.25 17.67 5.43
CA GLY A 91 4.66 18.08 5.59
C GLY A 91 5.66 16.97 5.23
N GLN A 92 5.35 15.73 5.60
CA GLN A 92 6.17 14.56 5.29
C GLN A 92 6.23 14.30 3.77
N LYS A 93 5.11 14.47 3.06
CA LYS A 93 5.06 14.35 1.59
C LYS A 93 6.05 15.28 0.90
N ARG A 94 6.19 16.51 1.39
CA ARG A 94 7.16 17.48 0.84
C ARG A 94 8.60 17.00 1.03
N THR A 95 8.93 16.47 2.21
CA THR A 95 10.25 15.87 2.48
C THR A 95 10.53 14.68 1.57
N ILE A 96 9.57 13.77 1.42
CA ILE A 96 9.70 12.59 0.54
C ILE A 96 10.02 13.01 -0.91
N LEU A 97 9.33 14.02 -1.43
CA LEU A 97 9.59 14.53 -2.79
C LEU A 97 10.94 15.27 -2.91
N SER A 98 11.42 15.90 -1.83
CA SER A 98 12.76 16.48 -1.78
C SER A 98 13.85 15.40 -1.83
N ASN A 99 13.67 14.32 -1.06
CA ASN A 99 14.59 13.18 -1.08
C ASN A 99 14.59 12.50 -2.45
N TYR A 100 13.42 12.37 -3.09
CA TYR A 100 13.33 11.87 -4.47
C TYR A 100 14.21 12.66 -5.44
N ALA A 101 14.19 14.01 -5.38
CA ALA A 101 15.03 14.83 -6.25
C ALA A 101 16.54 14.59 -6.01
N SER A 102 16.92 14.24 -4.78
CA SER A 102 18.31 13.91 -4.44
C SER A 102 18.70 12.49 -4.88
N CYS A 103 17.75 11.55 -4.88
CA CYS A 103 17.91 10.16 -5.30
C CYS A 103 17.81 9.96 -6.82
N ASN A 104 17.18 10.88 -7.54
CA ASN A 104 16.97 10.82 -8.99
C ASN A 104 18.08 11.59 -9.75
N LYS A 105 19.34 11.21 -9.53
CA LYS A 105 20.53 11.81 -10.14
C LYS A 105 21.12 10.90 -11.21
#